data_AF-A0A942F679-F1
#
_entry.id   AF-A0A942F679-F1
#
_cell.length_a   1.000
_cell.length_b   1.000
_cell.length_c   1.000
_cell.angle_alpha   90.00
_cell.angle_beta   90.00
_cell.angle_gamma   90.00
#
_symmetry.space_group_name_H-M   'P 1'
#
loop_
_entity.id
_entity.type
_entity.pdbx_description
1 polymer ?
#
loop_
_entity_poly.entity_id
_entity_poly.type
_entity_poly.pdbx_seq_one_letter_code
_entity_poly.pdbx_strand_id
1 'polypeptide(L)'
;MKYAIIPYIALGLILSLAIGVEYNCEGQEMFPTYYGSPFVFKQKSLGSSMEYFYSISGLIINVMVWSFVLLIIDKAIQTLIGKLSKPKLIRILYKTTIGLMIAFTTLNIATDSIMLGRGFERRLNYWYWDMEKEAKDWGMTCKGKVVIFEK
;
A
#
# COMPACT_ATOMS: atom_id res chain seq x y z
N MET A 1 -1.48 -19.00 7.90
CA MET A 1 -0.60 -18.97 6.70
C MET A 1 0.85 -19.32 7.06
N LYS A 2 1.75 -19.64 6.10
CA LYS A 2 3.19 -19.59 6.39
C LYS A 2 3.57 -18.13 6.66
N TYR A 3 4.42 -17.87 7.65
CA TYR A 3 4.76 -16.50 8.08
C TYR A 3 5.27 -15.59 6.94
N ALA A 4 5.99 -16.15 5.95
CA ALA A 4 6.51 -15.41 4.80
C ALA A 4 5.45 -14.98 3.77
N ILE A 5 4.27 -15.62 3.75
CA ILE A 5 3.19 -15.27 2.79
C ILE A 5 2.50 -13.98 3.21
N ILE A 6 2.47 -13.69 4.51
CA ILE A 6 1.78 -12.53 5.07
C ILE A 6 2.40 -11.20 4.62
N PRO A 7 3.72 -10.95 4.79
CA PRO A 7 4.32 -9.71 4.31
C PRO A 7 4.23 -9.57 2.78
N TYR A 8 4.21 -10.69 2.05
CA TYR A 8 3.99 -10.67 0.61
C TYR A 8 2.58 -10.14 0.27
N ILE A 9 1.54 -10.72 0.87
CA ILE A 9 0.15 -10.25 0.66
C ILE A 9 -0.03 -8.80 1.15
N ALA A 10 0.59 -8.44 2.27
CA ALA A 10 0.56 -7.07 2.79
C ALA A 10 1.13 -6.07 1.77
N LEU A 11 2.28 -6.40 1.15
CA LEU A 11 2.88 -5.58 0.10
C LEU A 11 1.92 -5.38 -1.08
N GLY A 12 1.29 -6.44 -1.57
CA GLY A 12 0.30 -6.33 -2.66
C GLY A 12 -0.90 -5.46 -2.30
N LEU A 13 -1.40 -5.57 -1.07
CA LEU A 13 -2.51 -4.77 -0.58
C LEU A 13 -2.15 -3.27 -0.52
N ILE A 14 -0.95 -2.95 -0.04
CA ILE A 14 -0.44 -1.57 0.02
C ILE A 14 -0.28 -1.00 -1.38
N LEU A 15 0.37 -1.73 -2.27
CA LEU A 15 0.61 -1.33 -3.66
C LEU A 15 -0.69 -1.10 -4.43
N SER A 16 -1.72 -1.94 -4.21
CA SER A 16 -3.02 -1.80 -4.86
C SER A 16 -3.76 -0.51 -4.50
N LEU A 17 -3.40 0.15 -3.38
CA LEU A 17 -4.10 1.30 -2.82
C LEU A 17 -5.62 1.10 -2.72
N ALA A 18 -6.08 -0.15 -2.58
CA ALA A 18 -7.50 -0.46 -2.45
C ALA A 18 -8.10 0.28 -1.25
N ILE A 19 -7.29 0.52 -0.21
CA ILE A 19 -7.62 1.35 0.96
C ILE A 19 -6.41 2.24 1.25
N GLY A 20 -6.58 3.55 1.08
CA GLY A 20 -5.52 4.52 1.31
C GLY A 20 -6.01 5.94 1.54
N VAL A 21 -5.07 6.84 1.79
CA VAL A 21 -5.29 8.28 1.87
C VAL A 21 -4.61 8.92 0.67
N GLU A 22 -5.37 9.60 -0.16
CA GLU A 22 -4.87 10.45 -1.23
C GLU A 22 -4.72 11.87 -0.69
N TYR A 23 -3.53 12.43 -0.80
CA TYR A 23 -3.22 13.79 -0.37
C TYR A 23 -3.17 14.67 -1.61
N ASN A 24 -4.18 15.53 -1.72
CA ASN A 24 -4.23 16.58 -2.72
C ASN A 24 -3.73 17.88 -2.08
N CYS A 25 -2.75 18.51 -2.72
CA CYS A 25 -2.13 19.75 -2.26
C CYS A 25 -2.59 20.90 -3.14
N GLU A 26 -3.10 21.96 -2.52
CA GLU A 26 -3.56 23.18 -3.18
C GLU A 26 -2.60 24.34 -2.83
N GLY A 27 -2.21 25.12 -3.85
CA GLY A 27 -1.37 26.32 -3.72
C GLY A 27 -1.02 26.95 -5.06
N GLN A 28 0.03 27.78 -5.08
CA GLN A 28 0.38 28.65 -6.23
C GLN A 28 1.13 27.93 -7.36
N GLU A 29 1.71 26.75 -7.08
CA GLU A 29 2.47 25.96 -8.05
C GLU A 29 1.82 24.59 -8.29
N MET A 30 2.24 23.85 -9.31
CA MET A 30 1.81 22.46 -9.46
C MET A 30 2.58 21.58 -8.48
N PHE A 31 1.86 20.78 -7.67
CA PHE A 31 2.45 19.85 -6.71
C PHE A 31 2.14 18.40 -7.06
N PRO A 32 3.00 17.45 -6.67
CA PRO A 32 2.75 16.02 -6.82
C PRO A 32 1.54 15.56 -5.98
N THR A 33 0.82 14.54 -6.46
CA THR A 33 -0.19 13.82 -5.65
C THR A 33 0.50 12.72 -4.88
N TYR A 34 0.21 12.63 -3.58
CA TYR A 34 0.79 11.62 -2.68
C TYR A 34 -0.29 10.66 -2.18
N TYR A 35 0.12 9.43 -1.93
CA TYR A 35 -0.76 8.35 -1.49
C TYR A 35 -0.15 7.64 -0.28
N GLY A 36 -1.00 7.31 0.68
CA GLY A 36 -0.62 6.61 1.92
C GLY A 36 -1.54 5.46 2.30
N SER A 37 -1.05 4.52 3.11
CA SER A 37 -1.84 3.43 3.69
C SER A 37 -1.21 2.80 4.94
N PRO A 38 -1.33 3.36 6.16
CA PRO A 38 -1.73 4.71 6.57
C PRO A 38 -0.62 5.78 6.42
N PHE A 39 0.63 5.38 6.21
CA PHE A 39 1.75 6.30 5.98
C PHE A 39 1.95 6.56 4.49
N VAL A 40 2.40 7.77 4.12
CA VAL A 40 2.68 8.14 2.73
C VAL A 40 3.82 7.27 2.19
N PHE A 41 3.61 6.66 1.02
CA PHE A 41 4.62 5.79 0.41
C PHE A 41 4.67 5.87 -1.11
N LYS A 42 3.66 6.41 -1.79
CA LYS A 42 3.64 6.57 -3.25
C LYS A 42 3.40 8.03 -3.61
N GLN A 43 4.07 8.53 -4.63
CA GLN A 43 3.93 9.87 -5.17
C GLN A 43 3.92 9.81 -6.69
N LYS A 44 3.04 10.59 -7.32
CA LYS A 44 2.96 10.68 -8.79
C LYS A 44 3.77 11.86 -9.31
N SER A 45 4.61 11.62 -10.33
CA SER A 45 5.42 12.66 -10.98
C SER A 45 4.57 13.74 -11.65
N LEU A 46 5.08 14.98 -11.63
CA LEU A 46 4.51 16.12 -12.35
C LEU A 46 4.82 16.10 -13.85
N GLY A 47 6.02 15.63 -14.24
CA GLY A 47 6.54 15.76 -15.60
C GLY A 47 6.22 14.59 -16.54
N SER A 48 5.87 13.42 -15.99
CA SER A 48 5.51 12.20 -16.72
C SER A 48 4.24 11.65 -16.11
N SER A 49 3.13 11.66 -16.85
CA SER A 49 1.77 11.45 -16.33
C SER A 49 1.47 10.05 -15.78
N MET A 50 2.47 9.16 -15.72
CA MET A 50 2.34 7.79 -15.20
C MET A 50 3.53 7.30 -14.36
N GLU A 51 4.54 8.14 -14.07
CA GLU A 51 5.67 7.71 -13.25
C GLU A 51 5.36 7.81 -11.76
N TYR A 52 5.55 6.69 -11.06
CA TYR A 52 5.46 6.61 -9.60
C TYR A 52 6.82 6.61 -8.93
N PHE A 53 6.92 7.35 -7.83
CA PHE A 53 8.02 7.35 -6.88
C PHE A 53 7.55 6.76 -5.56
N TYR A 54 8.42 5.97 -4.95
CA TYR A 54 8.11 5.25 -3.72
C TYR A 54 9.02 5.67 -2.56
N SER A 55 8.42 5.97 -1.41
CA SER A 55 9.15 6.11 -0.15
C SER A 55 9.37 4.73 0.46
N ILE A 56 10.64 4.40 0.70
CA ILE A 56 11.07 3.11 1.26
C ILE A 56 10.59 3.00 2.71
N SER A 57 10.73 4.06 3.49
CA SER A 57 10.27 4.11 4.89
C SER A 57 8.76 3.91 4.98
N GLY A 58 7.99 4.64 4.17
CA GLY A 58 6.54 4.49 4.09
C GLY A 58 6.10 3.08 3.72
N LEU A 59 6.71 2.50 2.69
CA LEU A 59 6.42 1.14 2.23
C LEU A 59 6.69 0.11 3.35
N ILE A 60 7.86 0.16 3.98
CA ILE A 60 8.26 -0.79 5.02
C ILE A 60 7.29 -0.72 6.22
N ILE A 61 6.95 0.48 6.68
CA ILE A 61 6.05 0.65 7.85
C ILE A 61 4.64 0.17 7.51
N ASN A 62 4.13 0.54 6.35
CA ASN A 62 2.82 0.06 5.92
C ASN A 62 2.81 -1.47 5.84
N VAL A 63 3.86 -2.10 5.29
CA VAL A 63 3.97 -3.57 5.21
C VAL A 63 3.95 -4.18 6.61
N MET A 64 4.65 -3.60 7.58
CA MET A 64 4.64 -4.07 8.96
C MET A 64 3.25 -3.97 9.59
N VAL A 65 2.58 -2.81 9.46
CA VAL A 65 1.23 -2.58 10.00
C VAL A 65 0.23 -3.57 9.41
N TRP A 66 0.19 -3.67 8.08
CA TRP A 66 -0.74 -4.58 7.40
C TRP A 66 -0.41 -6.05 7.64
N SER A 67 0.86 -6.41 7.78
CA SER A 67 1.25 -7.78 8.18
C SER A 67 0.70 -8.13 9.56
N PHE A 68 0.74 -7.20 10.51
CA PHE A 68 0.18 -7.39 11.83
C PHE A 68 -1.35 -7.54 11.80
N VAL A 69 -2.04 -6.71 11.03
CA VAL A 69 -3.50 -6.81 10.81
C VAL A 69 -3.87 -8.17 10.20
N LEU A 70 -3.17 -8.59 9.13
CA LEU A 70 -3.38 -9.88 8.49
C LEU A 70 -3.11 -11.06 9.42
N LEU A 71 -2.11 -10.96 10.30
CA LEU A 71 -1.84 -11.97 11.34
C LEU A 71 -3.00 -12.12 12.33
N ILE A 72 -3.60 -11.00 12.75
CA ILE A 72 -4.77 -11.02 13.65
C ILE A 72 -5.95 -11.67 12.94
N ILE A 73 -6.23 -11.27 11.69
CA ILE A 73 -7.30 -11.85 10.86
C ILE A 73 -7.08 -13.36 10.68
N ASP A 74 -5.84 -13.78 10.38
CA ASP A 74 -5.46 -15.18 10.23
C ASP A 74 -5.81 -15.99 11.49
N LYS A 75 -5.39 -15.50 12.66
CA LYS A 75 -5.65 -16.16 13.95
C LYS A 75 -7.15 -16.20 14.27
N ALA A 76 -7.87 -15.12 14.01
CA ALA A 76 -9.31 -15.04 14.25
C ALA A 76 -10.07 -16.06 13.38
N ILE A 77 -9.75 -16.15 12.09
CA ILE A 77 -10.35 -17.11 11.16
C ILE A 77 -10.04 -18.55 11.58
N GLN A 78 -8.78 -18.87 11.92
CA GLN A 78 -8.41 -20.21 12.38
C GLN A 78 -9.16 -20.61 13.65
N THR A 79 -9.32 -19.68 14.59
CA THR A 79 -10.08 -19.88 15.83
C THR A 79 -11.57 -20.14 15.53
N LEU A 80 -12.15 -19.38 14.61
CA LEU A 80 -13.54 -19.53 14.20
C LEU A 80 -13.79 -20.86 13.48
N ILE A 81 -12.88 -21.28 12.59
CA ILE A 81 -12.91 -22.59 11.93
C ILE A 81 -12.89 -23.72 12.94
N GLY A 82 -12.08 -23.61 14.00
CA GLY A 82 -11.98 -24.62 15.07
C GLY A 82 -13.27 -24.79 15.89
N LYS A 83 -14.12 -23.76 15.94
CA LYS A 83 -15.40 -23.79 16.68
C LYS A 83 -16.60 -24.27 15.85
N LEU A 84 -16.44 -24.44 14.53
CA LEU A 84 -17.55 -24.73 13.63
C LEU A 84 -17.69 -26.22 13.32
N SER A 85 -18.94 -26.68 13.19
CA SER A 85 -19.31 -28.08 12.96
C SER A 85 -18.93 -28.62 11.57
N LYS A 86 -18.77 -27.75 10.57
CA LYS A 86 -18.37 -28.11 9.19
C LYS A 86 -17.01 -27.49 8.80
N PRO A 87 -15.90 -27.88 9.44
CA PRO A 87 -14.61 -27.22 9.25
C PRO A 87 -14.02 -27.41 7.85
N LYS A 88 -14.40 -28.47 7.11
CA LYS A 88 -13.80 -28.79 5.79
C LYS A 88 -14.11 -27.75 4.72
N LEU A 89 -15.37 -27.34 4.55
CA LEU A 89 -15.76 -26.37 3.51
C LEU A 89 -15.12 -25.01 3.74
N ILE A 90 -15.15 -24.52 4.99
CA ILE A 90 -14.60 -23.22 5.36
C ILE A 90 -13.08 -23.20 5.19
N ARG A 91 -12.41 -24.31 5.49
CA ARG A 91 -10.96 -24.45 5.30
C ARG A 91 -10.56 -24.46 3.83
N ILE A 92 -11.39 -25.03 2.95
CA ILE A 92 -11.19 -24.94 1.49
C ILE A 92 -11.34 -23.48 1.05
N LEU A 93 -12.45 -22.82 1.42
CA LEU A 93 -12.71 -21.44 1.04
C LEU A 93 -11.59 -20.50 1.47
N TYR A 94 -11.12 -20.61 2.72
CA TYR A 94 -10.00 -19.84 3.24
C TYR A 94 -8.69 -20.07 2.46
N LYS A 95 -8.37 -21.32 2.09
CA LYS A 95 -7.20 -21.62 1.25
C LYS A 95 -7.33 -20.99 -0.14
N THR A 96 -8.52 -21.08 -0.74
CA THR A 96 -8.81 -20.46 -2.04
C THR A 96 -8.66 -18.93 -1.97
N THR A 97 -9.18 -18.29 -0.91
CA THR A 97 -9.02 -16.85 -0.69
C THR A 97 -7.55 -16.45 -0.58
N ILE A 98 -6.72 -17.20 0.15
CA ILE A 98 -5.27 -16.92 0.21
C ILE A 98 -4.63 -17.06 -1.17
N GLY A 99 -4.98 -18.10 -1.93
CA GLY A 99 -4.49 -18.29 -3.30
C GLY A 99 -4.82 -17.10 -4.21
N LEU A 100 -6.06 -16.59 -4.13
CA LEU A 100 -6.48 -15.39 -4.86
C LEU A 100 -5.72 -14.13 -4.41
N MET A 101 -5.51 -13.95 -3.11
CA MET A 101 -4.71 -12.82 -2.59
C MET A 101 -3.26 -12.86 -3.07
N ILE A 102 -2.65 -14.04 -3.16
CA ILE A 102 -1.30 -14.20 -3.71
C ILE A 102 -1.30 -13.80 -5.19
N ALA A 103 -2.23 -14.33 -5.99
CA ALA A 103 -2.32 -13.98 -7.41
C ALA A 103 -2.53 -12.47 -7.64
N PHE A 104 -3.43 -11.86 -6.86
CA PHE A 104 -3.67 -10.42 -6.89
C PHE A 104 -2.42 -9.62 -6.50
N THR A 105 -1.72 -10.04 -5.45
CA THR A 105 -0.45 -9.43 -5.02
C THR A 105 0.60 -9.48 -6.12
N THR A 106 0.78 -10.65 -6.74
CA THR A 106 1.72 -10.83 -7.85
C THR A 106 1.41 -9.88 -9.00
N LEU A 107 0.13 -9.72 -9.35
CA LEU A 107 -0.31 -8.83 -10.41
C LEU A 107 -0.03 -7.35 -10.07
N ASN A 108 -0.33 -6.90 -8.85
CA ASN A 108 -0.02 -5.51 -8.44
C ASN A 108 1.50 -5.25 -8.50
N ILE A 109 2.32 -6.14 -7.93
CA ILE A 109 3.78 -6.00 -7.97
C ILE A 109 4.27 -5.93 -9.43
N ALA A 110 3.72 -6.75 -10.32
CA ALA A 110 4.09 -6.72 -11.73
C ALA A 110 3.70 -5.39 -12.40
N THR A 111 2.48 -4.90 -12.19
CA THR A 111 2.03 -3.61 -12.73
C THR A 111 2.88 -2.46 -12.20
N ASP A 112 3.13 -2.42 -10.89
CA ASP A 112 3.97 -1.39 -10.28
C ASP A 112 5.42 -1.45 -10.74
N SER A 113 5.97 -2.64 -10.99
CA SER A 113 7.32 -2.76 -11.54
C SER A 113 7.49 -2.16 -12.93
N ILE A 114 6.39 -2.06 -13.70
CA ILE A 114 6.38 -1.42 -15.03
C ILE A 114 6.15 0.08 -14.91
N MET A 115 5.33 0.54 -13.95
CA MET A 115 5.02 1.95 -13.71
C MET A 115 6.04 2.69 -12.84
N LEU A 116 6.90 1.94 -12.15
CA LEU A 116 8.10 2.45 -11.51
C LEU A 116 8.94 3.14 -12.59
N GLY A 117 9.06 4.47 -12.49
CA GLY A 117 9.88 5.25 -13.40
C GLY A 117 11.36 4.82 -13.35
N ARG A 118 12.22 5.43 -14.16
CA ARG A 118 13.69 5.21 -14.10
C ARG A 118 14.33 5.76 -12.80
N GLY A 119 13.52 6.00 -11.78
CA GLY A 119 13.70 6.89 -10.64
C GLY A 119 14.47 6.31 -9.46
N PHE A 120 15.73 5.91 -9.70
CA PHE A 120 16.75 5.99 -8.67
C PHE A 120 17.76 7.09 -9.04
N GLU A 121 17.28 8.31 -9.24
CA GLU A 121 18.17 9.46 -9.43
C GLU A 121 18.91 9.74 -8.12
N ARG A 122 20.23 9.97 -8.20
CA ARG A 122 21.15 10.12 -7.05
C ARG A 122 20.81 11.28 -6.10
N ARG A 123 19.85 12.15 -6.45
CA ARG A 123 19.51 13.36 -5.68
C ARG A 123 18.14 13.32 -5.00
N LEU A 124 17.35 12.26 -5.18
CA LEU A 124 16.04 12.13 -4.52
C LEU A 124 16.20 11.41 -3.17
N ASN A 125 15.55 11.93 -2.14
CA ASN A 125 15.53 11.31 -0.81
C ASN A 125 14.34 10.32 -0.71
N TYR A 126 14.58 9.03 -0.93
CA TYR A 126 13.53 7.98 -0.83
C TYR A 126 13.15 7.61 0.60
N TRP A 127 13.79 8.22 1.59
CA TRP A 127 13.57 7.99 3.02
C TRP A 127 12.84 9.18 3.66
N TYR A 128 12.11 9.98 2.89
CA TYR A 128 11.33 11.08 3.47
C TYR A 128 10.27 10.53 4.43
N TRP A 129 10.08 11.24 5.54
CA TRP A 129 9.13 10.90 6.62
C TRP A 129 8.01 11.92 6.77
N ASP A 130 8.23 13.16 6.29
CA ASP A 130 7.40 14.30 6.62
C ASP A 130 7.05 15.10 5.36
N MET A 131 5.99 14.66 4.69
CA MET A 131 5.41 15.35 3.54
C MET A 131 4.81 16.71 3.92
N GLU A 132 4.28 16.84 5.15
CA GLU A 132 3.68 18.11 5.60
C GLU A 132 4.73 19.21 5.74
N LYS A 133 5.91 18.85 6.24
CA LYS A 133 7.04 19.76 6.29
C LYS A 133 7.49 20.19 4.89
N GLU A 134 7.62 19.24 3.95
CA GLU A 134 7.92 19.58 2.55
C GLU A 134 6.84 20.50 1.97
N ALA A 135 5.57 20.12 2.02
CA ALA A 135 4.47 20.94 1.50
C ALA A 135 4.45 22.36 2.09
N LYS A 136 4.69 22.50 3.40
CA LYS A 136 4.73 23.79 4.08
C LYS A 136 5.91 24.66 3.61
N ASP A 137 7.07 24.07 3.37
CA ASP A 137 8.25 24.76 2.83
C ASP A 137 7.97 25.31 1.40
N TRP A 138 7.09 24.65 0.65
CA TRP A 138 6.60 25.09 -0.67
C TRP A 138 5.33 25.97 -0.61
N GLY A 139 4.87 26.38 0.57
CA GLY A 139 3.67 27.20 0.73
C GLY A 139 2.37 26.48 0.32
N MET A 140 2.38 25.14 0.31
CA MET A 140 1.25 24.30 -0.04
C MET A 140 0.46 23.85 1.18
N THR A 141 -0.85 23.70 1.01
CA THR A 141 -1.71 23.04 2.00
C THR A 141 -2.27 21.74 1.44
N CYS A 142 -1.92 20.62 2.08
CA CYS A 142 -2.36 19.30 1.67
C CYS A 142 -3.53 18.82 2.53
N LYS A 143 -4.56 18.27 1.89
CA LYS A 143 -5.70 17.64 2.57
C LYS A 143 -5.75 16.16 2.20
N GLY A 144 -5.66 15.30 3.20
CA GLY A 144 -5.83 13.87 3.05
C GLY A 144 -7.30 13.51 2.89
N LYS A 145 -7.63 12.78 1.83
CA LYS A 145 -8.95 12.20 1.60
C LYS A 145 -8.81 10.69 1.60
N VAL A 146 -9.64 9.99 2.39
CA VAL A 146 -9.70 8.53 2.32
C VAL A 146 -10.27 8.13 0.97
N VAL A 147 -9.54 7.28 0.26
CA VAL A 147 -9.94 6.74 -1.04
C VAL A 147 -10.05 5.23 -0.92
N ILE A 148 -11.15 4.70 -1.45
CA ILE A 148 -11.41 3.27 -1.56
C ILE A 148 -11.47 2.95 -3.05
N PHE A 149 -10.49 2.19 -3.53
CA PHE A 149 -10.17 1.99 -4.95
C PHE A 149 -9.82 3.30 -5.68
N GLU A 150 -8.53 3.48 -5.99
CA GLU A 150 -8.07 4.55 -6.89
C GLU A 150 -8.74 4.39 -8.27
N LYS A 151 -9.17 5.51 -8.87
CA LYS A 151 -9.96 5.56 -10.10
C LYS A 151 -9.11 5.77 -11.34
#